data_AF-A0A1G8H2J3-F1
#
_entry.id   AF-A0A1G8H2J3-F1
#
_cell.length_a   1.000
_cell.length_b   1.000
_cell.length_c   1.000
_cell.angle_alpha   90.00
_cell.angle_beta   90.00
_cell.angle_gamma   90.00
#
_symmetry.space_group_name_H-M   'P 1'
#
loop_
_entity.id
_entity.type
_entity.pdbx_description
1 polymer ?
#
loop_
_entity_poly.entity_id
_entity_poly.type
_entity_poly.pdbx_seq_one_letter_code
_entity_poly.pdbx_strand_id
1 'polypeptide(L)'
;MKKILITGVFGTGKTTLINMIENRLKTINKNVKVISEVARECPFKLNHEQNAFSTSWLIMRQMENELKYANENYDFIIYDRGLPDIIAHTKIVLKNDNNDLLFYKKLEDLGKVSLDNFDYIFLSKRSDKYIIQEDGIRVDDVDYQKSLEYIHVKYLRNTGKHFISLDEDNESRLNQILGIIC
;
A
#
# COMPACT_ATOMS: atom_id res chain seq x y z
N MET A 1 -19.09 5.44 -5.97
CA MET A 1 -18.04 4.91 -5.09
C MET A 1 -16.68 5.31 -5.65
N LYS A 2 -15.86 6.04 -4.90
CA LYS A 2 -14.47 6.35 -5.24
C LYS A 2 -13.54 5.40 -4.48
N LYS A 3 -12.59 4.76 -5.17
CA LYS A 3 -11.60 3.85 -4.59
C LYS A 3 -10.25 4.55 -4.47
N ILE A 4 -9.73 4.60 -3.26
CA ILE A 4 -8.50 5.32 -2.92
C ILE A 4 -7.48 4.32 -2.39
N LEU A 5 -6.32 4.25 -3.03
CA LEU A 5 -5.17 3.50 -2.54
C LEU A 5 -4.20 4.45 -1.83
N ILE A 6 -3.87 4.16 -0.58
CA ILE A 6 -2.75 4.80 0.14
C ILE A 6 -1.65 3.77 0.31
N THR A 7 -0.56 3.94 -0.42
CA THR A 7 0.53 2.97 -0.54
C THR A 7 1.87 3.59 -0.12
N GLY A 8 2.87 2.78 0.23
CA GLY A 8 4.22 3.26 0.55
C GLY A 8 4.82 2.66 1.83
N VAL A 9 6.06 2.99 2.13
CA VAL A 9 6.84 2.32 3.20
C VAL A 9 6.21 2.43 4.59
N PHE A 10 6.40 1.42 5.44
CA PHE A 10 5.90 1.43 6.82
C PHE A 10 6.57 2.52 7.68
N GLY A 11 6.00 2.81 8.84
CA GLY A 11 6.55 3.80 9.77
C GLY A 11 6.25 5.26 9.42
N THR A 12 5.43 5.54 8.41
CA THR A 12 5.20 6.91 7.91
C THR A 12 3.96 7.61 8.48
N GLY A 13 3.24 7.00 9.42
CA GLY A 13 1.99 7.55 9.95
C GLY A 13 0.74 7.34 9.08
N LYS A 14 0.79 6.42 8.08
CA LYS A 14 -0.35 6.09 7.19
C LYS A 14 -1.63 5.74 7.93
N THR A 15 -1.58 4.87 8.93
CA THR A 15 -2.78 4.48 9.69
C THR A 15 -3.43 5.68 10.36
N THR A 16 -2.63 6.60 10.92
CA THR A 16 -3.12 7.87 11.47
C THR A 16 -3.75 8.73 10.39
N LEU A 17 -3.10 8.87 9.23
CA LEU A 17 -3.64 9.62 8.09
C LEU A 17 -4.98 9.04 7.59
N ILE A 18 -5.08 7.72 7.46
CA ILE A 18 -6.30 7.03 7.02
C ILE A 18 -7.46 7.30 7.98
N ASN A 19 -7.20 7.23 9.30
CA ASN A 19 -8.19 7.57 10.31
C ASN A 19 -8.63 9.05 10.21
N MET A 20 -7.70 9.98 9.93
CA MET A 20 -8.03 11.39 9.73
C MET A 20 -8.91 11.60 8.50
N ILE A 21 -8.60 10.95 7.38
CA ILE A 21 -9.39 11.01 6.13
C ILE A 21 -10.79 10.44 6.37
N GLU A 22 -10.88 9.25 6.96
CA GLU A 22 -12.15 8.59 7.25
C GLU A 22 -13.05 9.48 8.12
N ASN A 23 -12.50 10.00 9.22
CA ASN A 23 -13.23 10.91 10.10
C ASN A 23 -13.70 12.16 9.36
N ARG A 24 -12.83 12.79 8.56
CA ARG A 24 -13.19 14.00 7.83
C ARG A 24 -14.30 13.75 6.81
N LEU A 25 -14.23 12.67 6.05
CA LEU A 25 -15.28 12.28 5.10
C LEU A 25 -16.61 11.96 5.80
N LYS A 26 -16.57 11.29 6.96
CA LYS A 26 -17.77 11.05 7.79
C LYS A 26 -18.39 12.35 8.30
N THR A 27 -17.59 13.37 8.67
CA THR A 27 -18.14 14.69 9.10
C THR A 27 -18.93 15.41 8.02
N ILE A 28 -18.68 15.11 6.75
CA ILE A 28 -19.45 15.63 5.61
C ILE A 28 -20.47 14.60 5.06
N ASN A 29 -20.90 13.69 5.94
CA ASN A 29 -21.95 12.70 5.72
C ASN A 29 -21.68 11.72 4.56
N LYS A 30 -20.41 11.33 4.36
CA LYS A 30 -20.02 10.29 3.39
C LYS A 30 -19.96 8.92 4.06
N ASN A 31 -20.45 7.90 3.36
CA ASN A 31 -20.29 6.50 3.75
C ASN A 31 -18.91 6.00 3.31
N VAL A 32 -18.05 5.66 4.27
CA VAL A 32 -16.64 5.32 4.02
C VAL A 32 -16.33 3.93 4.55
N LYS A 33 -15.65 3.14 3.72
CA LYS A 33 -15.06 1.85 4.12
C LYS A 33 -13.54 1.94 4.11
N VAL A 34 -12.90 1.56 5.21
CA VAL A 34 -11.44 1.36 5.26
C VAL A 34 -11.13 -0.13 5.20
N ILE A 35 -10.16 -0.48 4.36
CA ILE A 35 -9.63 -1.84 4.17
C ILE A 35 -8.19 -1.85 4.66
N SER A 36 -7.95 -2.58 5.76
CA SER A 36 -6.64 -2.66 6.40
C SER A 36 -5.65 -3.54 5.62
N GLU A 37 -4.35 -3.34 5.88
CA GLU A 37 -3.28 -4.14 5.30
C GLU A 37 -3.41 -5.64 5.63
N VAL A 38 -3.19 -6.50 4.64
CA VAL A 38 -3.29 -7.96 4.80
C VAL A 38 -2.08 -8.60 5.49
N ALA A 39 -0.95 -7.88 5.58
CA ALA A 39 0.29 -8.40 6.18
C ALA A 39 0.10 -8.84 7.64
N ARG A 40 -0.77 -8.15 8.39
CA ARG A 40 -1.07 -8.47 9.79
C ARG A 40 -1.84 -9.79 9.97
N GLU A 41 -2.53 -10.24 8.92
CA GLU A 41 -3.31 -11.48 8.93
C GLU A 41 -2.51 -12.68 8.39
N CYS A 42 -1.29 -12.44 7.88
CA CYS A 42 -0.51 -13.48 7.22
C CYS A 42 0.01 -14.51 8.23
N PRO A 43 -0.28 -15.83 8.05
CA PRO A 43 0.20 -16.87 8.95
C PRO A 43 1.67 -17.26 8.70
N PHE A 44 2.31 -16.67 7.69
CA PHE A 44 3.68 -16.96 7.29
C PHE A 44 4.64 -15.88 7.73
N LYS A 45 5.93 -16.23 7.76
CA LYS A 45 6.98 -15.26 8.00
C LYS A 45 7.09 -14.23 6.87
N LEU A 46 7.31 -12.97 7.25
CA LEU A 46 7.38 -11.81 6.35
C LEU A 46 8.76 -11.16 6.40
N ASN A 47 8.92 -10.01 5.73
CA ASN A 47 10.18 -9.25 5.63
C ASN A 47 11.30 -10.12 5.06
N HIS A 48 12.45 -10.21 5.72
CA HIS A 48 13.62 -10.97 5.25
C HIS A 48 13.37 -12.46 5.05
N GLU A 49 12.30 -13.01 5.63
CA GLU A 49 11.93 -14.43 5.51
C GLU A 49 10.77 -14.66 4.53
N GLN A 50 10.28 -13.60 3.86
CA GLN A 50 9.23 -13.71 2.84
C GLN A 50 9.72 -14.56 1.65
N ASN A 51 8.84 -15.38 1.09
CA ASN A 51 9.11 -16.22 -0.08
C ASN A 51 7.93 -16.19 -1.06
N ALA A 52 8.01 -16.95 -2.15
CA ALA A 52 6.94 -17.00 -3.16
C ALA A 52 5.58 -17.47 -2.59
N PHE A 53 5.58 -18.37 -1.60
CA PHE A 53 4.36 -18.88 -0.99
C PHE A 53 3.67 -17.84 -0.09
N SER A 54 4.43 -17.20 0.81
CA SER A 54 3.88 -16.12 1.65
C SER A 54 3.48 -14.90 0.80
N THR A 55 4.24 -14.59 -0.25
CA THR A 55 3.87 -13.57 -1.24
C THR A 55 2.54 -13.92 -1.94
N SER A 56 2.37 -15.17 -2.38
CA SER A 56 1.14 -15.62 -3.04
C SER A 56 -0.08 -15.47 -2.12
N TRP A 57 0.06 -15.81 -0.84
CA TRP A 57 -0.99 -15.61 0.15
C TRP A 57 -1.38 -14.13 0.27
N LEU A 58 -0.39 -13.22 0.41
CA LEU A 58 -0.62 -11.79 0.51
C LEU A 58 -1.38 -11.26 -0.72
N ILE A 59 -0.97 -11.67 -1.93
CA ILE A 59 -1.62 -11.26 -3.18
C ILE A 59 -3.08 -11.70 -3.20
N MET A 60 -3.34 -12.99 -2.96
CA MET A 60 -4.69 -13.53 -3.02
C MET A 60 -5.61 -12.84 -2.01
N ARG A 61 -5.12 -12.61 -0.79
CA ARG A 61 -5.90 -11.92 0.24
C ARG A 61 -6.16 -10.45 -0.09
N GLN A 62 -5.15 -9.76 -0.63
CA GLN A 62 -5.28 -8.37 -1.04
C GLN A 62 -6.28 -8.23 -2.20
N MET A 63 -6.22 -9.11 -3.20
CA MET A 63 -7.17 -9.13 -4.31
C MET A 63 -8.59 -9.45 -3.84
N GLU A 64 -8.76 -10.40 -2.91
CA GLU A 64 -10.06 -10.67 -2.31
C GLU A 64 -10.64 -9.41 -1.64
N ASN A 65 -9.83 -8.69 -0.87
CA ASN A 65 -10.23 -7.43 -0.23
C ASN A 65 -10.59 -6.33 -1.25
N GLU A 66 -9.88 -6.25 -2.37
CA GLU A 66 -10.16 -5.32 -3.47
C GLU A 66 -11.48 -5.60 -4.19
N LEU A 67 -11.93 -6.86 -4.20
CA LEU A 67 -13.14 -7.31 -4.89
C LEU A 67 -14.36 -7.41 -3.97
N LYS A 68 -14.16 -7.74 -2.69
CA LYS A 68 -15.22 -8.04 -1.71
C LYS A 68 -16.29 -6.96 -1.63
N TYR A 69 -15.87 -5.69 -1.71
CA TYR A 69 -16.74 -4.53 -1.53
C TYR A 69 -17.20 -3.90 -2.85
N ALA A 70 -16.95 -4.54 -4.00
CA ALA A 70 -17.24 -3.98 -5.31
C ALA A 70 -18.73 -3.66 -5.54
N ASN A 71 -19.63 -4.37 -4.86
CA ASN A 71 -21.09 -4.24 -5.00
C ASN A 71 -21.77 -3.56 -3.79
N GLU A 72 -21.01 -2.99 -2.86
CA GLU A 72 -21.56 -2.32 -1.67
C GLU A 72 -21.75 -0.81 -1.90
N ASN A 73 -22.72 -0.21 -1.20
CA ASN A 73 -23.08 1.20 -1.33
C ASN A 73 -22.19 2.12 -0.47
N TYR A 74 -20.92 2.27 -0.85
CA TYR A 74 -20.01 3.26 -0.25
C TYR A 74 -19.80 4.48 -1.17
N ASP A 75 -19.66 5.66 -0.56
CA ASP A 75 -19.16 6.84 -1.27
C ASP A 75 -17.67 6.69 -1.54
N PHE A 76 -16.92 6.18 -0.55
CA PHE A 76 -15.47 5.99 -0.61
C PHE A 76 -15.04 4.64 -0.04
N ILE A 77 -14.08 4.00 -0.70
CA ILE A 77 -13.31 2.88 -0.13
C ILE A 77 -11.83 3.29 -0.09
N ILE A 78 -11.22 3.21 1.08
CA ILE A 78 -9.80 3.54 1.31
C ILE A 78 -9.06 2.25 1.62
N TYR A 79 -8.01 1.97 0.84
CA TYR A 79 -7.16 0.81 0.99
C TYR A 79 -5.84 1.22 1.66
N ASP A 80 -5.58 0.70 2.86
CA ASP A 80 -4.29 0.78 3.53
C ASP A 80 -3.38 -0.27 2.90
N ARG A 81 -2.53 0.19 1.95
CA ARG A 81 -1.67 -0.63 1.08
C ARG A 81 -2.38 -1.37 -0.04
N GLY A 82 -1.56 -1.79 -1.01
CA GLY A 82 -1.98 -2.59 -2.15
C GLY A 82 -0.86 -3.47 -2.69
N LEU A 83 -1.06 -4.04 -3.88
CA LEU A 83 -0.03 -4.85 -4.55
C LEU A 83 1.33 -4.15 -4.71
N PRO A 84 1.45 -2.80 -4.91
CA PRO A 84 2.75 -2.13 -4.94
C PRO A 84 3.60 -2.35 -3.67
N ASP A 85 2.97 -2.41 -2.49
CA ASP A 85 3.66 -2.69 -1.23
C ASP A 85 4.22 -4.12 -1.22
N ILE A 86 3.41 -5.10 -1.62
CA ILE A 86 3.80 -6.52 -1.68
C ILE A 86 4.96 -6.70 -2.67
N ILE A 87 4.86 -6.08 -3.85
CA ILE A 87 5.90 -6.12 -4.90
C ILE A 87 7.23 -5.59 -4.37
N ALA A 88 7.21 -4.49 -3.62
CA ALA A 88 8.42 -3.92 -3.07
C ALA A 88 9.11 -4.88 -2.08
N HIS A 89 8.33 -5.50 -1.18
CA HIS A 89 8.85 -6.50 -0.24
C HIS A 89 9.39 -7.74 -0.96
N THR A 90 8.65 -8.29 -1.93
CA THR A 90 9.08 -9.47 -2.69
C THR A 90 10.38 -9.22 -3.43
N LYS A 91 10.59 -8.02 -3.97
CA LYS A 91 11.82 -7.69 -4.71
C LYS A 91 13.07 -7.73 -3.81
N ILE A 92 12.95 -7.37 -2.55
CA ILE A 92 14.09 -7.37 -1.62
C ILE A 92 14.54 -8.80 -1.30
N VAL A 93 13.59 -9.71 -1.12
CA VAL A 93 13.88 -11.11 -0.77
C VAL A 93 14.14 -12.02 -1.97
N LEU A 94 13.93 -11.50 -3.19
CA LEU A 94 14.03 -12.27 -4.42
C LEU A 94 15.41 -12.91 -4.57
N LYS A 95 15.44 -14.24 -4.77
CA LYS A 95 16.68 -14.94 -5.14
C LYS A 95 16.84 -14.80 -6.65
N ASN A 96 18.05 -14.56 -7.12
CA ASN A 96 18.32 -14.33 -8.55
C ASN A 96 18.29 -15.62 -9.38
N ASP A 97 17.38 -16.55 -9.07
CA ASP A 97 17.11 -17.74 -9.88
C ASP A 97 15.97 -17.52 -10.89
N ASN A 98 15.90 -18.37 -11.91
CA ASN A 98 14.95 -18.19 -13.02
C ASN A 98 13.48 -18.28 -12.60
N ASN A 99 13.15 -19.08 -11.58
CA ASN A 99 11.77 -19.28 -11.15
C ASN A 99 11.28 -18.07 -10.35
N ASP A 100 12.10 -17.57 -9.44
CA ASP A 100 11.82 -16.37 -8.66
C ASP A 100 11.68 -15.14 -9.57
N LEU A 101 12.54 -15.00 -10.58
CA LEU A 101 12.45 -13.94 -11.59
C LEU A 101 11.16 -14.01 -12.39
N LEU A 102 10.75 -15.21 -12.81
CA LEU A 102 9.49 -15.40 -13.54
C LEU A 102 8.27 -15.08 -12.66
N PHE A 103 8.27 -15.57 -11.41
CA PHE A 103 7.22 -15.28 -10.43
C PHE A 103 7.09 -13.77 -10.20
N TYR A 104 8.20 -13.09 -9.97
CA TYR A 104 8.22 -11.65 -9.74
C TYR A 104 7.70 -10.86 -10.95
N LYS A 105 8.09 -11.24 -12.17
CA LYS A 105 7.58 -10.59 -13.38
C LYS A 105 6.04 -10.71 -13.49
N LYS A 106 5.49 -11.89 -13.17
CA LYS A 106 4.03 -12.09 -13.16
C LYS A 106 3.34 -11.28 -12.07
N LEU A 107 3.97 -11.16 -10.92
CA LEU A 107 3.50 -10.30 -9.84
C LEU A 107 3.49 -8.82 -10.25
N GLU A 108 4.53 -8.32 -10.92
CA GLU A 108 4.55 -6.95 -11.46
C GLU A 108 3.43 -6.71 -12.47
N ASP A 109 3.22 -7.65 -13.40
CA ASP A 109 2.15 -7.57 -14.40
C ASP A 109 0.76 -7.50 -13.72
N LEU A 110 0.53 -8.34 -12.72
CA LEU A 110 -0.72 -8.37 -11.95
C LEU A 110 -0.94 -7.08 -11.15
N GLY A 111 0.10 -6.59 -10.48
CA GLY A 111 0.03 -5.33 -9.75
C GLY A 111 -0.32 -4.17 -10.66
N LYS A 112 0.22 -4.13 -11.87
CA LYS A 112 -0.04 -3.06 -12.84
C LYS A 112 -1.51 -3.02 -13.23
N VAL A 113 -2.13 -4.19 -13.40
CA VAL A 113 -3.56 -4.31 -13.69
C VAL A 113 -4.42 -3.97 -12.47
N SER A 114 -4.03 -4.39 -11.26
CA SER A 114 -4.75 -4.04 -10.02
C SER A 114 -4.85 -2.53 -9.82
N LEU A 115 -3.83 -1.77 -10.21
CA LEU A 115 -3.85 -0.31 -10.11
C LEU A 115 -4.99 0.37 -10.90
N ASP A 116 -5.53 -0.28 -11.95
CA ASP A 116 -6.68 0.24 -12.71
C ASP A 116 -7.99 0.21 -11.92
N ASN A 117 -8.02 -0.48 -10.77
CA ASN A 117 -9.17 -0.55 -9.89
C ASN A 117 -9.27 0.65 -8.95
N PHE A 118 -8.31 1.57 -8.94
CA PHE A 118 -8.32 2.74 -8.04
C PHE A 118 -8.49 4.04 -8.83
N ASP A 119 -9.38 4.91 -8.34
CA ASP A 119 -9.56 6.26 -8.89
C ASP A 119 -8.42 7.18 -8.47
N TYR A 120 -7.88 6.98 -7.27
CA TYR A 120 -6.78 7.76 -6.72
C TYR A 120 -5.72 6.85 -6.09
N ILE A 121 -4.46 7.08 -6.46
CA ILE A 121 -3.31 6.39 -5.89
C ILE A 121 -2.42 7.45 -5.22
N PHE A 122 -2.30 7.36 -3.90
CA PHE A 122 -1.47 8.24 -3.09
C PHE A 122 -0.27 7.49 -2.55
N LEU A 123 0.93 8.04 -2.79
CA LEU A 123 2.19 7.48 -2.32
C LEU A 123 2.65 8.24 -1.07
N SER A 124 2.61 7.56 0.09
CA SER A 124 3.24 8.03 1.32
C SER A 124 4.73 7.72 1.29
N LYS A 125 5.55 8.77 1.29
CA LYS A 125 7.01 8.67 1.39
C LYS A 125 7.46 8.45 2.84
N ARG A 126 8.70 7.97 2.97
CA ARG A 126 9.39 7.89 4.27
C ARG A 126 9.44 9.28 4.90
N SER A 127 9.31 9.34 6.22
CA SER A 127 9.56 10.57 6.99
C SER A 127 10.48 10.22 8.14
N ASP A 128 11.54 11.01 8.30
CA ASP A 128 12.53 10.84 9.37
C ASP A 128 11.99 11.35 10.73
N LYS A 129 10.77 11.90 10.76
CA LYS A 129 10.13 12.46 11.97
C LYS A 129 9.34 11.45 12.78
N TYR A 130 8.98 10.30 12.21
CA TYR A 130 8.20 9.27 12.90
C TYR A 130 9.11 8.18 13.43
N ILE A 131 9.06 7.96 14.74
CA ILE A 131 9.76 6.84 15.38
C ILE A 131 9.06 5.55 14.96
N ILE A 132 9.81 4.63 14.36
CA ILE A 132 9.30 3.29 14.04
C ILE A 132 9.18 2.54 15.36
N GLN A 133 7.95 2.26 15.77
CA GLN A 133 7.72 1.26 16.81
C GLN A 133 7.81 -0.11 16.14
N GLU A 134 8.81 -0.91 16.54
CA GLU A 134 8.90 -2.31 16.15
C GLU A 134 7.65 -3.07 16.63
N ASP A 135 6.97 -3.78 15.73
CA ASP A 135 5.77 -4.55 16.05
C ASP A 135 5.79 -5.97 15.42
N GLY A 136 6.98 -6.57 15.27
CA GLY A 136 7.17 -7.88 14.63
C GLY A 136 7.01 -7.89 13.11
N ILE A 137 6.31 -6.89 12.56
CA ILE A 137 6.19 -6.62 11.13
C ILE A 137 7.07 -5.42 10.74
N ARG A 138 7.10 -4.37 11.55
CA ARG A 138 8.00 -3.23 11.34
C ARG A 138 9.40 -3.56 11.81
N VAL A 139 10.37 -3.33 10.94
CA VAL A 139 11.80 -3.48 11.21
C VAL A 139 12.41 -2.08 11.35
N ASP A 140 13.13 -1.81 12.43
CA ASP A 140 13.90 -0.57 12.58
C ASP A 140 15.20 -0.61 11.76
N ASP A 141 15.04 -0.80 10.44
CA ASP A 141 16.14 -0.82 9.46
C ASP A 141 15.89 0.28 8.43
N VAL A 142 16.62 1.38 8.61
CA VAL A 142 16.55 2.57 7.77
C VAL A 142 16.94 2.26 6.32
N ASP A 143 17.91 1.39 6.10
CA ASP A 143 18.41 1.08 4.75
C ASP A 143 17.46 0.12 4.03
N TYR A 144 16.84 -0.81 4.76
CA TYR A 144 15.73 -1.62 4.26
C TYR A 144 14.55 -0.75 3.84
N GLN A 145 14.18 0.26 4.65
CA GLN A 145 13.09 1.18 4.30
C GLN A 145 13.41 2.04 3.07
N LYS A 146 14.64 2.58 2.96
CA LYS A 146 15.06 3.31 1.76
C LYS A 146 15.02 2.43 0.52
N SER A 147 15.46 1.18 0.65
CA SER A 147 15.43 0.19 -0.44
C SER A 147 14.00 -0.10 -0.87
N LEU A 148 13.09 -0.32 0.10
CA LEU A 148 11.66 -0.50 -0.17
C LEU A 148 11.07 0.71 -0.88
N GLU A 149 11.33 1.93 -0.39
CA GLU A 149 10.80 3.16 -0.99
C GLU A 149 11.28 3.32 -2.43
N TYR A 150 12.58 3.10 -2.67
CA TYR A 150 13.15 3.16 -4.00
C TYR A 150 12.50 2.16 -4.96
N ILE A 151 12.37 0.89 -4.55
CA ILE A 151 11.74 -0.17 -5.36
C ILE A 151 10.28 0.19 -5.64
N HIS A 152 9.55 0.62 -4.63
CA HIS A 152 8.14 0.97 -4.72
C HIS A 152 7.92 2.13 -5.71
N VAL A 153 8.65 3.23 -5.55
CA VAL A 153 8.59 4.39 -6.45
C VAL A 153 8.94 3.98 -7.88
N LYS A 154 9.99 3.18 -8.04
CA LYS A 154 10.43 2.69 -9.36
C LYS A 154 9.34 1.86 -10.03
N TYR A 155 8.74 0.94 -9.28
CA TYR A 155 7.64 0.11 -9.76
C TYR A 155 6.45 0.98 -10.22
N LEU A 156 5.95 1.89 -9.36
CA LEU A 156 4.85 2.78 -9.72
C LEU A 156 5.14 3.61 -10.97
N ARG A 157 6.34 4.19 -11.10
CA ARG A 157 6.74 4.93 -12.30
C ARG A 157 6.75 4.05 -13.56
N ASN A 158 7.26 2.82 -13.46
CA ASN A 158 7.30 1.88 -14.57
C ASN A 158 5.91 1.42 -15.03
N THR A 159 4.90 1.46 -14.15
CA THR A 159 3.52 1.14 -14.54
C THR A 159 2.92 2.17 -15.52
N GLY A 160 3.42 3.42 -15.50
CA GLY A 160 2.85 4.54 -16.22
C GLY A 160 1.50 5.04 -15.66
N LYS A 161 1.04 4.50 -14.52
CA LYS A 161 -0.19 4.94 -13.86
C LYS A 161 0.04 6.26 -13.13
N HIS A 162 -1.00 7.10 -13.10
CA HIS A 162 -0.97 8.34 -12.36
C HIS A 162 -1.02 8.07 -10.85
N PHE A 163 -0.09 8.64 -10.10
CA PHE A 163 -0.08 8.61 -8.64
C PHE A 163 0.40 9.95 -8.10
N ILE A 164 -0.06 10.31 -6.91
CA ILE A 164 0.27 11.58 -6.25
C ILE A 164 1.21 11.27 -5.09
N SER A 165 2.39 11.88 -5.11
CA SER A 165 3.28 11.85 -3.96
C SER A 165 2.71 12.74 -2.86
N LEU A 166 2.54 12.17 -1.69
CA LEU A 166 2.10 12.89 -0.51
C LEU A 166 3.22 13.71 0.12
N ASP A 167 2.83 14.80 0.78
CA ASP A 167 3.72 15.63 1.63
C ASP A 167 4.23 14.84 2.85
N GLU A 168 5.06 15.45 3.69
CA GLU A 168 5.68 14.74 4.82
C GLU A 168 4.75 14.62 6.04
N ASP A 169 4.04 15.69 6.41
CA ASP A 169 3.22 15.75 7.62
C ASP A 169 1.75 15.40 7.36
N ASN A 170 1.10 14.75 8.32
CA ASN A 170 -0.26 14.24 8.12
C ASN A 170 -1.32 15.32 7.88
N GLU A 171 -1.16 16.55 8.37
CA GLU A 171 -2.12 17.63 8.12
C GLU A 171 -2.04 18.12 6.68
N SER A 172 -0.83 18.37 6.16
CA SER A 172 -0.61 18.70 4.75
C SER A 172 -1.10 17.58 3.84
N ARG A 173 -0.78 16.31 4.17
CA ARG A 173 -1.29 15.13 3.44
C ARG A 173 -2.81 15.07 3.42
N LEU A 174 -3.47 15.31 4.55
CA LEU A 174 -4.92 15.32 4.64
C LEU A 174 -5.51 16.40 3.73
N ASN A 175 -5.01 17.63 3.82
CA ASN A 175 -5.46 18.75 3.01
C ASN A 175 -5.26 18.50 1.51
N GLN A 176 -4.09 17.95 1.14
CA GLN A 176 -3.78 17.57 -0.23
C GLN A 176 -4.75 16.52 -0.77
N ILE A 177 -5.01 15.46 0.00
CA ILE A 177 -5.94 14.39 -0.41
C ILE A 177 -7.36 14.96 -0.56
N LEU A 178 -7.85 15.70 0.44
CA LEU A 178 -9.21 16.25 0.41
C LEU A 178 -9.41 17.25 -0.72
N GLY A 179 -8.42 18.11 -1.01
CA GLY A 179 -8.49 19.04 -2.13
C GLY A 179 -8.54 18.37 -3.51
N ILE A 180 -8.24 17.07 -3.58
CA ILE A 180 -8.27 16.27 -4.81
C ILE A 180 -9.55 15.43 -4.89
N ILE A 181 -10.00 14.86 -3.76
CA ILE A 181 -11.11 13.89 -3.77
C ILE A 181 -12.49 14.50 -3.47
N CYS A 182 -12.55 15.69 -2.86
CA CYS A 182 -13.79 16.41 -2.52
C CYS A 182 -14.05 17.55 -3.52
#